data_AF-A0A7R9UUC2-F1
#
_entry.id   AF-A0A7R9UUC2-F1
#
_cell.length_a   1.000
_cell.length_b   1.000
_cell.length_c   1.000
_cell.angle_alpha   90.00
_cell.angle_beta   90.00
_cell.angle_gamma   90.00
#
_symmetry.space_group_name_H-M   'P 1'
#
loop_
_entity.id
_entity.type
_entity.pdbx_description
1 polymer ?
#
loop_
_entity_poly.entity_id
_entity_poly.type
_entity_poly.pdbx_seq_one_letter_code
_entity_poly.pdbx_strand_id
1 'polypeptide(L)'
;MFGDLGHGTLLMLFGLSMIRNEASFEGKKLDDLVEMCYGGRYVIFLNGCFGMYVGLIYNEAFACPMSIWGSGYDWDKETIIHPPIFGVEPAWHHATNKISFFNSFKMKISIIVGVLQMTFGIFLSLLNHLEYRNYKKVVFQFLPELGFFGSIFGYLIFLIFYKWSVPWVELGKPAPSLLTTLINMFMSPGAVALPENAELLLFQGQADVEAVLILVALVCVPLLLFPIPFLESCEHEAALKKKLAYKALEGGSAHEEAAVHEEGEHEFSFGDAFVHQAIHTIEFV
;
A
#
# COMPACT_ATOMS: atom_id res chain seq x y z
N MET A 1 -7.40 -7.93 -11.01
CA MET A 1 -7.02 -9.31 -11.45
C MET A 1 -7.98 -9.85 -12.49
N PHE A 2 -9.28 -9.66 -12.28
CA PHE A 2 -10.32 -9.94 -13.29
C PHE A 2 -10.69 -8.65 -14.01
N GLY A 3 -10.37 -8.53 -15.30
CA GLY A 3 -10.49 -7.27 -16.05
C GLY A 3 -10.92 -7.53 -17.48
N ASP A 4 -12.09 -8.14 -17.65
CA ASP A 4 -12.72 -8.44 -18.93
C ASP A 4 -14.19 -8.06 -18.83
N LEU A 5 -14.67 -7.24 -19.77
CA LEU A 5 -16.05 -6.77 -19.78
C LEU A 5 -17.05 -7.93 -19.91
N GLY A 6 -16.76 -8.87 -20.81
CA GLY A 6 -17.65 -9.99 -21.12
C GLY A 6 -17.80 -10.92 -19.93
N HIS A 7 -16.69 -11.39 -19.38
CA HIS A 7 -16.70 -12.26 -18.20
C HIS A 7 -17.24 -11.53 -16.94
N GLY A 8 -16.95 -10.23 -16.78
CA GLY A 8 -17.51 -9.41 -15.71
C GLY A 8 -19.03 -9.28 -15.81
N THR A 9 -19.57 -9.12 -17.01
CA THR A 9 -21.02 -9.06 -17.26
C THR A 9 -21.69 -10.39 -16.91
N LEU A 10 -21.09 -11.54 -17.26
CA LEU A 10 -21.63 -12.85 -16.89
C LEU A 10 -21.66 -13.04 -15.37
N LEU A 11 -20.60 -12.66 -14.67
CA LEU A 11 -20.52 -12.74 -13.21
C LEU A 11 -21.54 -11.82 -12.52
N MET A 12 -21.72 -10.61 -13.04
CA MET A 12 -22.73 -9.66 -12.57
C MET A 12 -24.14 -10.22 -12.75
N LEU A 13 -24.47 -10.78 -13.92
CA LEU A 13 -25.78 -11.37 -14.20
C LEU A 13 -26.06 -12.57 -13.28
N PHE A 14 -25.05 -13.39 -13.02
CA PHE A 14 -25.15 -14.51 -12.08
C PHE A 14 -25.44 -14.04 -10.65
N GLY A 15 -24.67 -13.06 -10.14
CA GLY A 15 -24.91 -12.47 -8.82
C GLY A 15 -26.29 -11.82 -8.72
N LEU A 16 -26.72 -11.10 -9.77
CA LEU A 16 -28.05 -10.48 -9.84
C LEU A 16 -29.17 -11.53 -9.83
N SER A 17 -28.99 -12.65 -10.51
CA SER A 17 -29.95 -13.77 -10.50
C SER A 17 -30.11 -14.37 -9.10
N MET A 18 -29.04 -14.42 -8.29
CA MET A 18 -29.13 -14.89 -6.91
C MET A 18 -29.84 -13.89 -6.01
N ILE A 19 -29.51 -12.60 -6.14
CA ILE A 19 -30.14 -11.52 -5.37
C ILE A 19 -31.65 -11.44 -5.70
N ARG A 20 -32.03 -11.56 -6.97
CA ARG A 20 -33.44 -11.53 -7.36
C ARG A 20 -34.27 -12.68 -6.77
N ASN A 21 -33.64 -13.84 -6.57
CA ASN A 21 -34.31 -15.03 -6.06
C ASN A 21 -34.15 -15.22 -4.54
N GLU A 22 -33.70 -14.19 -3.81
CA GLU A 22 -33.41 -14.24 -2.37
C GLU A 22 -34.59 -14.79 -1.56
N ALA A 23 -35.81 -14.28 -1.78
CA ALA A 23 -37.02 -14.75 -1.10
C ALA A 23 -37.36 -16.23 -1.37
N SER A 24 -36.88 -16.81 -2.47
CA SER A 24 -37.09 -18.23 -2.79
C SER A 24 -36.03 -19.13 -2.16
N PHE A 25 -34.83 -18.61 -1.95
CA PHE A 25 -33.69 -19.37 -1.40
C PHE A 25 -33.60 -19.28 0.12
N GLU A 26 -34.21 -18.25 0.72
CA GLU A 26 -34.27 -18.08 2.17
C GLU A 26 -34.97 -19.27 2.86
N GLY A 27 -34.27 -19.90 3.81
CA GLY A 27 -34.80 -21.02 4.61
C GLY A 27 -34.82 -22.39 3.92
N LYS A 28 -34.32 -22.52 2.68
CA LYS A 28 -34.19 -23.82 2.01
C LYS A 28 -32.81 -24.43 2.26
N LYS A 29 -32.75 -25.76 2.38
CA LYS A 29 -31.49 -26.50 2.32
C LYS A 29 -30.97 -26.43 0.88
N LEU A 30 -29.89 -25.70 0.70
CA LEU A 30 -29.16 -25.60 -0.56
C LEU A 30 -28.04 -26.66 -0.57
N ASP A 31 -27.51 -26.93 -1.75
CA ASP A 31 -26.26 -27.69 -1.90
C ASP A 31 -25.08 -26.83 -1.42
N ASP A 32 -24.05 -27.45 -0.85
CA ASP A 32 -22.95 -26.75 -0.15
C ASP A 32 -22.30 -25.65 -1.02
N LEU A 33 -22.12 -25.90 -2.31
CA LEU A 33 -21.56 -24.92 -3.25
C LEU A 33 -22.50 -23.73 -3.47
N VAL A 34 -23.81 -24.01 -3.61
CA VAL A 34 -24.83 -23.00 -3.86
C VAL A 34 -25.05 -22.16 -2.59
N GLU A 35 -24.98 -22.77 -1.41
CA GLU A 35 -25.04 -22.07 -0.13
C GLU A 35 -23.88 -21.09 0.04
N MET A 36 -22.65 -21.52 -0.28
CA MET A 36 -21.48 -20.63 -0.26
C MET A 36 -21.66 -19.43 -1.22
N CYS A 37 -22.10 -19.70 -2.46
CA CYS A 37 -22.33 -18.64 -3.44
C CYS A 37 -23.46 -17.70 -3.02
N TYR A 38 -24.53 -18.24 -2.42
CA TYR A 38 -25.65 -17.47 -1.92
C TYR A 38 -25.23 -16.56 -0.75
N GLY A 39 -24.43 -17.07 0.19
CA GLY A 39 -23.85 -16.26 1.27
C GLY A 39 -23.01 -15.10 0.74
N GLY A 40 -22.28 -15.32 -0.36
CA GLY A 40 -21.47 -14.31 -1.05
C GLY A 40 -22.17 -13.51 -2.16
N ARG A 41 -23.49 -13.60 -2.33
CA ARG A 41 -24.21 -13.05 -3.50
C ARG A 41 -23.92 -11.57 -3.82
N TYR A 42 -23.85 -10.72 -2.79
CA TYR A 42 -23.52 -9.30 -2.94
C TYR A 42 -22.06 -9.07 -3.35
N VAL A 43 -21.15 -9.88 -2.83
CA VAL A 43 -19.72 -9.84 -3.19
C VAL A 43 -19.54 -10.26 -4.64
N ILE A 44 -20.21 -11.33 -5.08
CA ILE A 44 -20.19 -11.80 -6.48
C ILE A 44 -20.72 -10.71 -7.41
N PHE A 45 -21.86 -10.10 -7.07
CA PHE A 45 -22.45 -9.02 -7.85
C PHE A 45 -21.50 -7.81 -7.97
N LEU A 46 -20.96 -7.32 -6.85
CA LEU A 46 -20.02 -6.19 -6.83
C LEU A 46 -18.73 -6.51 -7.59
N ASN A 47 -18.19 -7.72 -7.46
CA ASN A 47 -17.03 -8.17 -8.22
C ASN A 47 -17.31 -8.19 -9.74
N GLY A 48 -18.52 -8.58 -10.14
CA GLY A 48 -18.96 -8.50 -11.54
C GLY A 48 -19.00 -7.05 -12.05
N CYS A 49 -19.60 -6.13 -11.28
CA CYS A 49 -19.65 -4.70 -11.62
C CYS A 49 -18.25 -4.07 -11.74
N PHE A 50 -17.37 -4.33 -10.77
CA PHE A 50 -15.99 -3.82 -10.82
C PHE A 50 -15.17 -4.47 -11.93
N GLY A 51 -15.34 -5.77 -12.18
CA GLY A 51 -14.70 -6.47 -13.29
C GLY A 51 -15.13 -5.91 -14.65
N MET A 52 -16.42 -5.57 -14.79
CA MET A 52 -16.99 -4.91 -15.96
C MET A 52 -16.36 -3.52 -16.17
N TYR A 53 -16.26 -2.70 -15.11
CA TYR A 53 -15.61 -1.38 -15.15
C TYR A 53 -14.13 -1.47 -15.56
N VAL A 54 -13.36 -2.38 -14.95
CA VAL A 54 -11.95 -2.57 -15.30
C VAL A 54 -11.80 -3.12 -16.72
N GLY A 55 -12.70 -4.01 -17.17
CA GLY A 55 -12.73 -4.50 -18.55
C GLY A 55 -12.96 -3.40 -19.59
N LEU A 56 -13.79 -2.40 -19.25
CA LEU A 56 -13.94 -1.19 -20.09
C LEU A 56 -12.66 -0.35 -20.11
N ILE A 57 -11.98 -0.18 -18.97
CA ILE A 57 -10.70 0.55 -18.91
C ILE A 57 -9.63 -0.16 -19.75
N TYR A 58 -9.52 -1.49 -19.64
CA TYR A 58 -8.59 -2.28 -20.45
C TYR A 58 -9.00 -2.40 -21.91
N ASN A 59 -10.24 -2.02 -22.22
CA ASN A 59 -10.82 -2.12 -23.54
C ASN A 59 -10.74 -3.54 -24.09
N GLU A 60 -11.19 -4.51 -23.28
CA GLU A 60 -11.12 -5.94 -23.59
C GLU A 60 -12.44 -6.63 -23.20
N ALA A 61 -13.06 -7.30 -24.17
CA ALA A 61 -14.26 -8.12 -24.00
C ALA A 61 -14.06 -9.46 -24.70
N PHE A 62 -14.03 -10.57 -23.94
CA PHE A 62 -13.78 -11.91 -24.47
C PHE A 62 -12.51 -11.98 -25.35
N ALA A 63 -11.43 -11.34 -24.90
CA ALA A 63 -10.16 -11.17 -25.64
C ALA A 63 -10.24 -10.36 -26.95
N CYS A 64 -11.35 -9.67 -27.22
CA CYS A 64 -11.51 -8.76 -28.35
C CYS A 64 -11.48 -7.29 -27.92
N PRO A 65 -10.86 -6.39 -28.72
CA PRO A 65 -10.95 -4.95 -28.51
C PRO A 65 -12.36 -4.43 -28.75
N MET A 66 -12.74 -3.35 -28.06
CA MET A 66 -13.95 -2.59 -28.37
C MET A 66 -13.57 -1.22 -28.95
N SER A 67 -14.15 -0.83 -30.08
CA SER A 67 -13.91 0.46 -30.73
C SER A 67 -15.04 1.45 -30.46
N ILE A 68 -15.46 1.58 -29.19
CA ILE A 68 -16.65 2.37 -28.81
C ILE A 68 -16.48 3.86 -29.17
N TRP A 69 -15.27 4.41 -29.02
CA TRP A 69 -14.96 5.83 -29.24
C TRP A 69 -14.12 6.10 -30.50
N GLY A 70 -13.89 5.08 -31.33
CA GLY A 70 -12.93 5.16 -32.44
C GLY A 70 -11.47 4.97 -32.00
N SER A 71 -10.56 4.97 -32.98
CA SER A 71 -9.10 4.85 -32.78
C SER A 71 -8.46 6.23 -32.82
N GLY A 72 -7.68 6.58 -31.79
CA GLY A 72 -6.84 7.78 -31.74
C GLY A 72 -5.56 7.66 -32.57
N TYR A 73 -5.24 6.46 -33.04
CA TYR A 73 -4.05 6.16 -33.83
C TYR A 73 -4.33 6.15 -35.34
N ASP A 74 -3.50 6.87 -36.10
CA ASP A 74 -3.47 6.85 -37.57
C ASP A 74 -2.42 5.84 -38.07
N TRP A 75 -2.87 4.78 -38.74
CA TRP A 75 -1.98 3.76 -39.28
C TRP A 75 -1.16 4.25 -40.48
N ASP A 76 -1.67 5.21 -41.25
CA ASP A 76 -1.00 5.68 -42.47
C ASP A 76 0.13 6.66 -42.15
N LYS A 77 -0.04 7.44 -41.08
CA LYS A 77 0.95 8.43 -40.62
C LYS A 77 1.82 7.94 -39.48
N GLU A 78 1.51 6.77 -38.91
CA GLU A 78 2.13 6.24 -37.69
C GLU A 78 2.13 7.25 -36.52
N THR A 79 1.08 8.08 -36.44
CA THR A 79 0.98 9.19 -35.48
C THR A 79 -0.28 9.09 -34.65
N ILE A 80 -0.20 9.57 -33.41
CA ILE A 80 -1.35 9.74 -32.52
C ILE A 80 -2.06 11.04 -32.91
N ILE A 81 -3.32 10.95 -33.35
CA ILE A 81 -4.15 12.12 -33.70
C ILE A 81 -4.75 12.74 -32.43
N HIS A 82 -5.26 11.89 -31.53
CA HIS A 82 -5.84 12.32 -30.27
C HIS A 82 -5.70 11.21 -29.21
N PRO A 83 -5.56 11.56 -27.92
CA PRO A 83 -5.57 10.57 -26.85
C PRO A 83 -6.97 9.92 -26.74
N PRO A 84 -7.05 8.63 -26.35
CA PRO A 84 -8.33 7.97 -26.17
C PRO A 84 -9.14 8.66 -25.07
N ILE A 85 -10.44 8.85 -25.31
CA ILE A 85 -11.35 9.50 -24.36
C ILE A 85 -11.52 8.66 -23.09
N PHE A 86 -11.53 7.33 -23.24
CA PHE A 86 -11.71 6.39 -22.14
C PHE A 86 -10.95 5.09 -22.39
N GLY A 87 -10.27 4.60 -21.35
CA GLY A 87 -9.56 3.33 -21.38
C GLY A 87 -8.33 3.31 -22.28
N VAL A 88 -7.91 2.10 -22.65
CA VAL A 88 -6.76 1.86 -23.51
C VAL A 88 -7.16 1.91 -24.98
N GLU A 89 -6.29 2.54 -25.78
CA GLU A 89 -6.44 2.68 -27.23
C GLU A 89 -6.65 1.31 -27.93
N PRO A 90 -7.72 1.13 -28.73
CA PRO A 90 -8.01 -0.13 -29.43
C PRO A 90 -6.90 -0.62 -30.37
N ALA A 91 -6.12 0.30 -30.94
CA ALA A 91 -5.03 -0.01 -31.86
C ALA A 91 -3.96 -0.94 -31.24
N TRP A 92 -3.76 -0.88 -29.91
CA TRP A 92 -2.81 -1.75 -29.20
C TRP A 92 -3.11 -3.24 -29.35
N HIS A 93 -4.35 -3.63 -29.59
CA HIS A 93 -4.69 -5.05 -29.76
C HIS A 93 -4.14 -5.66 -31.06
N HIS A 94 -3.91 -4.82 -32.07
CA HIS A 94 -3.35 -5.22 -33.37
C HIS A 94 -1.82 -5.12 -33.42
N ALA A 95 -1.20 -4.47 -32.43
CA ALA A 95 0.23 -4.24 -32.40
C ALA A 95 1.01 -5.48 -31.94
N THR A 96 2.19 -5.72 -32.52
CA THR A 96 3.07 -6.83 -32.15
C THR A 96 3.71 -6.65 -30.77
N ASN A 97 3.88 -5.41 -30.33
CA ASN A 97 4.46 -5.03 -29.05
C ASN A 97 3.42 -4.87 -27.90
N LYS A 98 2.17 -5.32 -28.11
CA LYS A 98 1.08 -5.18 -27.12
C LYS A 98 1.42 -5.73 -25.74
N ILE A 99 2.09 -6.89 -25.70
CA ILE A 99 2.39 -7.59 -24.44
C ILE A 99 3.36 -6.75 -23.59
N SER A 100 4.38 -6.16 -24.23
CA SER A 100 5.35 -5.31 -23.54
C SER A 100 4.69 -4.06 -22.93
N PHE A 101 3.79 -3.42 -23.69
CA PHE A 101 3.02 -2.26 -23.22
C PHE A 101 2.09 -2.62 -22.05
N PHE A 102 1.22 -3.62 -22.22
CA PHE A 102 0.25 -4.00 -21.20
C PHE A 102 0.92 -4.55 -19.93
N ASN A 103 2.02 -5.29 -20.04
CA ASN A 103 2.76 -5.76 -18.86
C ASN A 103 3.34 -4.58 -18.08
N SER A 104 3.97 -3.63 -18.78
CA SER A 104 4.53 -2.44 -18.16
C SER A 104 3.46 -1.56 -17.51
N PHE A 105 2.29 -1.43 -18.16
CA PHE A 105 1.15 -0.67 -17.65
C PHE A 105 0.53 -1.33 -16.41
N LYS A 106 0.21 -2.63 -16.51
CA LYS A 106 -0.41 -3.40 -15.42
C LYS A 106 0.51 -3.45 -14.20
N MET A 107 1.81 -3.65 -14.37
CA MET A 107 2.78 -3.65 -13.26
C MET A 107 2.77 -2.30 -12.51
N LYS A 108 2.82 -1.18 -13.23
CA LYS A 108 2.84 0.16 -12.61
C LYS A 108 1.52 0.48 -11.90
N ILE A 109 0.38 0.15 -12.50
CA ILE A 109 -0.92 0.31 -11.83
C ILE A 109 -1.02 -0.57 -10.59
N SER A 110 -0.55 -1.83 -10.65
CA SER A 110 -0.52 -2.71 -9.48
C SER A 110 0.32 -2.14 -8.34
N ILE A 111 1.48 -1.54 -8.64
CA ILE A 111 2.29 -0.85 -7.63
C ILE A 111 1.53 0.35 -7.04
N ILE A 112 0.93 1.21 -7.87
CA ILE A 112 0.18 2.39 -7.41
C ILE A 112 -0.98 1.97 -6.50
N VAL A 113 -1.83 1.05 -6.95
CA VAL A 113 -3.00 0.57 -6.19
C VAL A 113 -2.56 -0.12 -4.89
N GLY A 114 -1.53 -0.95 -4.95
CA GLY A 114 -1.01 -1.66 -3.77
C GLY A 114 -0.48 -0.70 -2.71
N VAL A 115 0.33 0.28 -3.11
CA VAL A 115 0.90 1.27 -2.17
C VAL A 115 -0.20 2.18 -1.60
N LEU A 116 -1.19 2.59 -2.41
CA LEU A 116 -2.35 3.33 -1.90
C LEU A 116 -3.17 2.51 -0.87
N GLN A 117 -3.39 1.22 -1.13
CA GLN A 117 -4.11 0.33 -0.21
C GLN A 117 -3.34 0.12 1.10
N MET A 118 -2.02 -0.08 1.04
CA MET A 118 -1.17 -0.19 2.24
C MET A 118 -1.14 1.12 3.03
N THR A 119 -1.05 2.25 2.34
CA THR A 119 -1.11 3.60 2.96
C THR A 119 -2.43 3.81 3.69
N PHE A 120 -3.55 3.39 3.08
CA PHE A 120 -4.86 3.41 3.74
C PHE A 120 -4.88 2.58 5.03
N GLY A 121 -4.22 1.42 5.05
CA GLY A 121 -4.03 0.62 6.26
C GLY A 121 -3.30 1.37 7.38
N ILE A 122 -2.21 2.08 7.06
CA ILE A 122 -1.47 2.91 8.03
C ILE A 122 -2.36 4.04 8.58
N PHE A 123 -3.21 4.65 7.74
CA PHE A 123 -4.18 5.65 8.20
C PHE A 123 -5.28 5.06 9.10
N LEU A 124 -5.72 3.81 8.89
CA LEU A 124 -6.63 3.16 9.82
C LEU A 124 -5.95 2.90 11.18
N SER A 125 -4.66 2.58 11.19
CA SER A 125 -3.87 2.48 12.43
C SER A 125 -3.85 3.81 13.20
N LEU A 126 -3.68 4.94 12.50
CA LEU A 126 -3.80 6.28 13.10
C LEU A 126 -5.16 6.50 13.78
N LEU A 127 -6.25 6.13 13.10
CA LEU A 127 -7.60 6.28 13.65
C LEU A 127 -7.77 5.47 14.94
N ASN A 128 -7.22 4.24 14.98
CA ASN A 128 -7.23 3.42 16.19
C ASN A 128 -6.45 4.10 17.32
N HIS A 129 -5.23 4.59 17.06
CA HIS A 129 -4.44 5.28 18.09
C HIS A 129 -5.09 6.57 18.59
N LEU A 130 -5.82 7.28 17.71
CA LEU A 130 -6.58 8.49 18.07
C LEU A 130 -7.78 8.15 18.96
N GLU A 131 -8.52 7.09 18.63
CA GLU A 131 -9.68 6.63 19.41
C GLU A 131 -9.26 6.23 20.84
N TYR A 132 -8.20 5.44 20.96
CA TYR A 132 -7.64 5.05 22.26
C TYR A 132 -6.84 6.17 22.98
N ARG A 133 -6.75 7.38 22.39
CA ARG A 133 -6.03 8.55 22.92
C ARG A 133 -4.55 8.28 23.24
N ASN A 134 -3.94 7.35 22.53
CA ASN A 134 -2.55 6.95 22.71
C ASN A 134 -1.63 7.81 21.83
N TYR A 135 -1.51 9.11 22.15
CA TYR A 135 -0.73 10.08 21.38
C TYR A 135 0.76 9.71 21.24
N LYS A 136 1.31 8.93 22.19
CA LYS A 136 2.69 8.43 22.14
C LYS A 136 2.90 7.52 20.93
N LYS A 137 1.98 6.57 20.69
CA LYS A 137 2.03 5.69 19.52
C LYS A 137 1.77 6.46 18.23
N VAL A 138 0.97 7.52 18.25
CA VAL A 138 0.83 8.40 17.07
C VAL A 138 2.17 9.03 16.66
N VAL A 139 2.96 9.52 17.62
CA VAL A 139 4.24 10.20 17.31
C VAL A 139 5.37 9.20 17.03
N PHE A 140 5.47 8.10 17.79
CA PHE A 140 6.60 7.18 17.72
C PHE A 140 6.36 5.92 16.88
N GLN A 141 5.10 5.61 16.53
CA GLN A 141 4.76 4.48 15.67
C GLN A 141 4.24 4.98 14.31
N PHE A 142 3.14 5.73 14.28
CA PHE A 142 2.54 6.15 13.02
C PHE A 142 3.42 7.10 12.19
N LEU A 143 4.05 8.12 12.82
CA LEU A 143 4.85 9.10 12.07
C LEU A 143 6.09 8.45 11.42
N PRO A 144 6.88 7.61 12.11
CA PRO A 144 8.00 6.93 11.47
C PRO A 144 7.55 5.84 10.49
N GLU A 145 6.45 5.12 10.74
CA GLU A 145 5.87 4.17 9.78
C GLU A 145 5.50 4.86 8.46
N LEU A 146 4.77 5.98 8.54
CA LEU A 146 4.39 6.79 7.37
C LEU A 146 5.61 7.40 6.67
N GLY A 147 6.58 7.90 7.44
CA GLY A 147 7.81 8.50 6.93
C GLY A 147 8.67 7.49 6.17
N PHE A 148 8.94 6.33 6.78
CA PHE A 148 9.69 5.24 6.17
C PHE A 148 8.99 4.74 4.90
N PHE A 149 7.73 4.32 5.01
CA PHE A 149 6.98 3.77 3.88
C PHE A 149 6.80 4.80 2.74
N GLY A 150 6.48 6.04 3.09
CA GLY A 150 6.33 7.14 2.14
C GLY A 150 7.63 7.51 1.43
N SER A 151 8.77 7.44 2.12
CA SER A 151 10.07 7.78 1.54
C SER A 151 10.51 6.84 0.41
N ILE A 152 10.16 5.55 0.51
CA ILE A 152 10.53 4.53 -0.47
C ILE A 152 9.42 4.38 -1.52
N PHE A 153 8.23 3.96 -1.08
CA PHE A 153 7.14 3.60 -1.98
C PHE A 153 6.36 4.81 -2.48
N GLY A 154 6.24 5.87 -1.66
CA GLY A 154 5.65 7.14 -2.09
C GLY A 154 6.51 7.82 -3.16
N TYR A 155 7.84 7.80 -3.01
CA TYR A 155 8.77 8.27 -4.03
C TYR A 155 8.65 7.45 -5.33
N LEU A 156 8.52 6.13 -5.24
CA LEU A 156 8.30 5.28 -6.41
C LEU A 156 7.01 5.65 -7.17
N ILE A 157 5.89 5.90 -6.48
CA ILE A 157 4.66 6.41 -7.11
C ILE A 157 4.93 7.74 -7.82
N PHE A 158 5.61 8.67 -7.14
CA PHE A 158 5.95 9.97 -7.71
C PHE A 158 6.74 9.82 -9.01
N LEU A 159 7.76 8.96 -9.03
CA LEU A 159 8.55 8.70 -10.24
C LEU A 159 7.73 8.09 -11.38
N ILE A 160 6.75 7.23 -11.08
CA ILE A 160 5.84 6.67 -12.11
C ILE A 160 5.04 7.80 -12.77
N PHE A 161 4.41 8.66 -11.97
CA PHE A 161 3.62 9.78 -12.50
C PHE A 161 4.52 10.78 -13.24
N TYR A 162 5.66 11.14 -12.68
CA TYR A 162 6.62 12.03 -13.33
C TYR A 162 7.08 11.49 -14.68
N LYS A 163 7.42 10.19 -14.74
CA LYS A 163 7.80 9.54 -16.00
C LYS A 163 6.67 9.54 -17.03
N TRP A 164 5.42 9.45 -16.60
CA TRP A 164 4.25 9.55 -17.49
C TRP A 164 3.94 10.97 -17.96
N SER A 165 4.35 12.00 -17.20
CA SER A 165 4.08 13.41 -17.53
C SER A 165 5.12 14.04 -18.46
N VAL A 166 6.30 13.44 -18.63
CA VAL A 166 7.38 14.02 -19.44
C VAL A 166 7.44 13.39 -20.84
N PRO A 167 7.43 14.19 -21.93
CA PRO A 167 7.59 13.68 -23.29
C PRO A 167 9.06 13.39 -23.61
N TRP A 168 9.52 12.18 -23.28
CA TRP A 168 10.92 11.75 -23.47
C TRP A 168 11.40 11.79 -24.92
N VAL A 169 10.50 11.49 -25.88
CA VAL A 169 10.82 11.46 -27.32
C VAL A 169 11.12 12.86 -27.85
N GLU A 170 10.35 13.87 -27.43
CA GLU A 170 10.55 15.26 -27.84
C GLU A 170 11.80 15.89 -27.22
N LEU A 171 12.14 15.45 -25.99
CA LEU A 171 13.36 15.89 -25.31
C LEU A 171 14.64 15.25 -25.87
N GLY A 172 14.54 14.19 -26.68
CA GLY A 172 15.69 13.44 -27.18
C GLY A 172 16.50 12.73 -26.08
N LYS A 173 15.92 12.50 -24.90
CA LYS A 173 16.58 11.82 -23.77
C LYS A 173 16.09 10.38 -23.64
N PRO A 174 16.96 9.41 -23.35
CA PRO A 174 16.53 8.04 -23.08
C PRO A 174 15.65 8.02 -21.82
N ALA A 175 14.53 7.29 -21.87
CA ALA A 175 13.62 7.19 -20.73
C ALA A 175 14.18 6.20 -19.69
N PRO A 176 14.56 6.64 -18.48
CA PRO A 176 15.27 5.80 -17.53
C PRO A 176 14.39 4.70 -16.92
N SER A 177 15.01 3.60 -16.47
CA SER A 177 14.31 2.49 -15.81
C SER A 177 14.09 2.79 -14.33
N LEU A 178 12.82 2.77 -13.91
CA LEU A 178 12.44 3.07 -12.52
C LEU A 178 13.03 2.06 -11.51
N LEU A 179 13.16 0.80 -11.92
CA LEU A 179 13.72 -0.25 -11.08
C LEU A 179 15.20 -0.01 -10.80
N THR A 180 15.98 0.35 -11.82
CA THR A 180 17.42 0.61 -11.64
C THR A 180 17.64 1.87 -10.82
N THR A 181 16.80 2.90 -11.00
CA THR A 181 16.82 4.10 -10.15
C THR A 181 16.58 3.73 -8.68
N LEU A 182 15.56 2.91 -8.40
CA LEU A 182 15.27 2.47 -7.04
C LEU A 182 16.38 1.61 -6.42
N ILE A 183 17.00 0.70 -7.19
CA ILE A 183 18.14 -0.11 -6.70
C ILE A 183 19.34 0.80 -6.38
N ASN A 184 19.66 1.73 -7.28
CA ASN A 184 20.80 2.61 -7.13
C ASN A 184 20.63 3.58 -5.96
N MET A 185 19.40 3.96 -5.63
CA MET A 185 19.08 4.74 -4.43
C MET A 185 19.66 4.09 -3.16
N PHE A 186 19.51 2.77 -2.98
CA PHE A 186 20.03 2.07 -1.80
C PHE A 186 21.49 1.59 -1.93
N MET A 187 21.89 1.15 -3.12
CA MET A 187 23.20 0.52 -3.33
C MET A 187 24.35 1.54 -3.46
N SER A 188 24.09 2.74 -3.97
CA SER A 188 25.11 3.77 -4.17
C SER A 188 24.50 5.17 -4.09
N PRO A 189 24.19 5.65 -2.87
CA PRO A 189 23.56 6.96 -2.67
C PRO A 189 24.44 8.07 -3.27
N GLY A 190 23.87 8.84 -4.20
CA GLY A 190 24.57 9.94 -4.89
C GLY A 190 25.28 9.56 -6.19
N ALA A 191 25.36 8.29 -6.58
CA ALA A 191 25.96 7.88 -7.86
C ALA A 191 25.16 8.33 -9.11
N VAL A 192 23.93 8.82 -8.90
CA VAL A 192 23.09 9.43 -9.94
C VAL A 192 23.65 10.81 -10.38
N ALA A 193 24.49 11.45 -9.56
CA ALA A 193 25.17 12.69 -9.90
C ALA A 193 26.45 12.50 -10.76
N LEU A 194 26.86 11.25 -11.02
CA LEU A 194 28.03 10.97 -11.85
C LEU A 194 27.71 11.21 -13.33
N PRO A 195 28.63 11.81 -14.10
CA PRO A 195 28.41 12.16 -15.51
C PRO A 195 28.17 10.93 -16.42
N GLU A 196 28.60 9.73 -16.02
CA GLU A 196 28.28 8.46 -16.71
C GLU A 196 26.80 8.03 -16.56
N ASN A 197 26.10 8.51 -15.53
CA ASN A 197 24.70 8.19 -15.24
C ASN A 197 23.76 9.36 -15.53
N ALA A 198 24.20 10.39 -16.26
CA ALA A 198 23.38 11.56 -16.59
C ALA A 198 22.11 11.21 -17.39
N GLU A 199 22.13 10.07 -18.09
CA GLU A 199 20.99 9.49 -18.80
C GLU A 199 19.93 8.89 -17.86
N LEU A 200 20.27 8.63 -16.59
CA LEU A 200 19.38 8.10 -15.56
C LEU A 200 18.66 9.18 -14.74
N LEU A 201 19.06 10.45 -14.88
CA LEU A 201 18.42 11.58 -14.19
C LEU A 201 17.04 11.87 -14.78
N LEU A 202 16.00 11.63 -13.98
CA LEU A 202 14.63 12.00 -14.33
C LEU A 202 14.43 13.51 -14.24
N PHE A 203 14.93 14.14 -13.17
CA PHE A 203 14.78 15.57 -12.93
C PHE A 203 16.02 16.19 -12.28
N GLN A 204 16.14 17.52 -12.38
CA GLN A 204 17.24 18.26 -11.75
C GLN A 204 17.10 18.22 -10.23
N GLY A 205 18.17 17.87 -9.51
CA GLY A 205 18.16 17.74 -8.04
C GLY A 205 17.68 16.39 -7.51
N GLN A 206 17.53 15.38 -8.37
CA GLN A 206 17.12 14.03 -7.96
C GLN A 206 18.05 13.42 -6.90
N ALA A 207 19.36 13.61 -7.04
CA ALA A 207 20.33 13.08 -6.08
C ALA A 207 20.15 13.67 -4.67
N ASP A 208 19.81 14.95 -4.57
CA ASP A 208 19.58 15.61 -3.28
C ASP A 208 18.29 15.09 -2.62
N VAL A 209 17.22 14.92 -3.41
CA VAL A 209 15.95 14.37 -2.93
C VAL A 209 16.15 12.92 -2.46
N GLU A 210 16.80 12.07 -3.24
CA GLU A 210 17.08 10.68 -2.87
C GLU A 210 17.93 10.58 -1.60
N ALA A 211 18.95 11.42 -1.46
CA ALA A 211 19.77 11.48 -0.25
C ALA A 211 18.95 11.85 1.00
N VAL A 212 18.06 12.85 0.89
CA VAL A 212 17.17 13.25 2.00
C VAL A 212 16.19 12.12 2.34
N LEU A 213 15.61 11.46 1.34
CA LEU A 213 14.66 10.37 1.57
C LEU A 213 15.31 9.17 2.26
N ILE A 214 16.53 8.80 1.86
CA ILE A 214 17.30 7.72 2.53
C ILE A 214 17.63 8.11 3.98
N LEU A 215 18.01 9.37 4.21
CA LEU A 215 18.30 9.85 5.57
C LEU A 215 17.05 9.78 6.44
N VAL A 216 15.88 10.17 5.91
CA VAL A 216 14.60 10.03 6.61
C VAL A 216 14.31 8.57 6.92
N ALA A 217 14.45 7.67 5.93
CA ALA A 217 14.23 6.24 6.12
C ALA A 217 15.14 5.65 7.22
N LEU A 218 16.44 6.00 7.20
CA LEU A 218 17.41 5.54 8.19
C LEU A 218 17.14 6.09 9.60
N VAL A 219 16.60 7.30 9.72
CA VAL A 219 16.23 7.89 11.01
C VAL A 219 14.90 7.31 11.54
N CYS A 220 13.98 6.91 10.67
CA CYS A 220 12.71 6.29 11.07
C CYS A 220 12.90 4.93 11.76
N VAL A 221 13.87 4.12 11.35
CA VAL A 221 14.15 2.80 11.97
C VAL A 221 14.47 2.88 13.47
N PRO A 222 15.47 3.66 13.94
CA PRO A 222 15.73 3.81 15.37
C PRO A 222 14.60 4.53 16.11
N LEU A 223 13.84 5.41 15.43
CA LEU A 223 12.66 6.06 16.02
C LEU A 223 11.50 5.08 16.25
N LEU A 224 11.38 4.00 15.49
CA LEU A 224 10.39 2.94 15.74
C LEU A 224 10.84 2.01 16.88
N LEU A 225 12.14 1.73 16.96
CA LEU A 225 12.66 0.69 17.85
C LEU A 225 12.75 1.15 19.32
N PHE A 226 13.32 2.31 19.58
CA PHE A 226 13.72 2.71 20.93
C PHE A 226 12.63 3.44 21.75
N PRO A 227 11.92 4.45 21.23
CA PRO A 227 11.09 5.33 22.06
C PRO A 227 9.96 4.62 22.80
N ILE A 228 9.30 3.64 22.18
CA ILE A 228 8.15 2.94 22.76
C ILE A 228 8.53 2.11 24.00
N PRO A 229 9.51 1.18 23.95
CA PRO A 229 9.88 0.40 25.13
C PRO A 229 10.44 1.26 26.26
N PHE A 230 11.16 2.34 25.95
CA PHE A 230 11.65 3.27 26.98
C PHE A 230 10.53 4.05 27.67
N LEU A 231 9.52 4.50 26.92
CA LEU A 231 8.36 5.20 27.48
C LEU A 231 7.52 4.25 28.35
N GLU A 232 7.25 3.04 27.86
CA GLU A 232 6.50 2.02 28.60
C GLU A 232 7.24 1.62 29.89
N SER A 233 8.57 1.51 29.86
CA SER A 233 9.38 1.25 31.06
C SER A 233 9.30 2.37 32.09
N CYS A 234 9.36 3.63 31.66
CA CYS A 234 9.26 4.77 32.58
C CYS A 234 7.88 4.85 33.22
N GLU A 235 6.83 4.53 32.47
CA GLU A 235 5.46 4.51 32.97
C GLU A 235 5.22 3.39 33.97
N HIS A 236 5.75 2.20 33.69
CA HIS A 236 5.67 1.09 34.62
C HIS A 236 6.38 1.38 35.94
N GLU A 237 7.59 1.96 35.88
CA GLU A 237 8.33 2.34 37.09
C GLU A 237 7.60 3.44 37.89
N ALA A 238 6.98 4.41 37.21
CA ALA A 238 6.18 5.45 37.85
C ALA A 238 4.88 4.89 38.47
N ALA A 239 4.21 3.95 37.80
CA ALA A 239 3.02 3.28 38.30
C ALA A 239 3.34 2.42 39.53
N LEU A 240 4.46 1.69 39.49
CA LEU A 240 4.96 0.90 40.62
C LEU A 240 5.26 1.78 41.83
N LYS A 241 5.99 2.89 41.64
CA LYS A 241 6.26 3.88 42.70
C LYS A 241 4.99 4.44 43.32
N LYS A 242 3.94 4.67 42.51
CA LYS A 242 2.64 5.15 43.01
C LYS A 242 1.88 4.08 43.80
N LYS A 243 1.86 2.83 43.32
CA LYS A 243 1.27 1.68 44.04
C LYS A 243 1.95 1.49 45.41
N LEU A 244 3.28 1.55 45.44
CA LEU A 244 4.09 1.47 46.67
C LEU A 244 3.79 2.63 47.63
N ALA A 245 3.77 3.88 47.13
CA ALA A 245 3.47 5.05 47.96
C ALA A 245 2.06 5.01 48.59
N TYR A 246 1.07 4.47 47.86
CA TYR A 246 -0.28 4.29 48.39
C TYR A 246 -0.32 3.23 49.51
N LYS A 247 0.34 2.08 49.31
CA LYS A 247 0.43 1.05 50.36
C LYS A 247 1.20 1.51 51.59
N ALA A 248 2.25 2.30 51.43
CA ALA A 248 2.99 2.89 52.55
C ALA A 248 2.12 3.83 53.40
N LEU A 249 1.18 4.56 52.78
CA LEU A 249 0.19 5.39 53.48
C LEU A 249 -0.88 4.58 54.22
N GLU A 250 -1.25 3.40 53.71
CA GLU A 250 -2.18 2.48 54.38
C GLU A 250 -1.53 1.69 55.55
N GLY A 251 -0.24 1.89 55.80
CA GLY A 251 0.49 1.18 56.86
C GLY A 251 0.82 -0.28 56.49
N GLY A 252 0.93 -0.57 55.19
CA GLY A 252 1.29 -1.90 54.68
C GLY A 252 2.63 -2.40 55.25
N SER A 253 2.71 -3.71 55.46
CA SER A 253 3.92 -4.36 55.95
C SER A 253 5.01 -4.43 54.86
N ALA A 254 6.29 -4.52 55.26
CA ALA A 254 7.40 -4.69 54.32
C ALA A 254 7.24 -5.94 53.40
N HIS A 255 6.47 -6.93 53.85
CA HIS A 255 6.16 -8.11 53.05
C HIS A 255 5.18 -7.79 51.90
N GLU A 256 4.24 -6.87 52.09
CA GLU A 256 3.27 -6.44 51.09
C GLU A 256 3.86 -5.46 50.07
N GLU A 257 4.90 -4.71 50.46
CA GLU A 257 5.71 -3.89 49.54
C GLU A 257 6.54 -4.78 48.61
N ALA A 258 7.17 -5.84 49.14
CA ALA A 258 7.90 -6.83 48.35
C ALA A 258 6.97 -7.56 47.35
N ALA A 259 5.75 -7.91 47.77
CA ALA A 259 4.77 -8.54 46.89
C ALA A 259 4.33 -7.64 45.71
N VAL A 260 4.23 -6.32 45.91
CA VAL A 260 3.92 -5.37 44.81
C VAL A 260 5.09 -5.25 43.84
N HIS A 261 6.32 -5.34 44.35
CA HIS A 261 7.52 -5.34 43.51
C HIS A 261 7.60 -6.62 42.66
N GLU A 262 7.35 -7.79 43.25
CA GLU A 262 7.30 -9.07 42.52
C GLU A 262 6.15 -9.10 41.50
N GLU A 263 4.94 -8.66 41.87
CA GLU A 263 3.82 -8.55 40.92
C GLU A 263 4.14 -7.57 39.78
N GLY A 264 4.79 -6.45 40.07
CA GLY A 264 5.21 -5.47 39.07
C GLY A 264 6.25 -6.01 38.10
N GLU A 265 7.25 -6.75 38.58
CA GLU A 265 8.26 -7.39 37.72
C GLU A 265 7.67 -8.52 36.86
N HIS A 266 6.64 -9.22 37.36
CA HIS A 266 5.90 -10.23 36.59
C HIS A 266 4.92 -9.62 35.58
N GLU A 267 4.35 -8.44 35.85
CA GLU A 267 3.36 -7.77 35.00
C GLU A 267 4.00 -7.05 33.80
N PHE A 268 5.25 -6.58 33.91
CA PHE A 268 5.98 -5.95 32.81
C PHE A 268 7.48 -6.24 32.87
N SER A 269 7.97 -6.94 31.85
CA SER A 269 9.40 -7.11 31.62
C SER A 269 9.85 -6.19 30.50
N PHE A 270 10.77 -5.27 30.80
CA PHE A 270 11.37 -4.39 29.79
C PHE A 270 11.99 -5.18 28.62
N GLY A 271 12.58 -6.34 28.93
CA GLY A 271 13.15 -7.22 27.91
C GLY A 271 12.09 -7.76 26.94
N ASP A 272 10.90 -8.10 27.44
CA ASP A 272 9.80 -8.59 26.61
C ASP A 272 9.20 -7.47 25.74
N ALA A 273 8.99 -6.29 26.32
CA ALA A 273 8.51 -5.12 25.57
C ALA A 273 9.48 -4.70 24.46
N PHE A 274 10.79 -4.74 24.74
CA PHE A 274 11.83 -4.46 23.75
C PHE A 274 11.87 -5.52 22.63
N VAL A 275 11.77 -6.82 22.97
CA VAL A 275 11.74 -7.90 21.97
C VAL A 275 10.51 -7.80 21.10
N HIS A 276 9.32 -7.58 21.68
CA HIS A 276 8.09 -7.38 20.92
C HIS A 276 8.21 -6.18 19.96
N GLN A 277 8.74 -5.04 20.43
CA GLN A 277 8.91 -3.86 19.59
C GLN A 277 9.97 -4.08 18.50
N ALA A 278 11.04 -4.82 18.80
CA ALA A 278 12.05 -5.19 17.81
C ALA A 278 11.47 -6.06 16.71
N ILE A 279 10.66 -7.08 17.06
CA ILE A 279 9.96 -7.92 16.09
C ILE A 279 9.04 -7.06 15.23
N HIS A 280 8.20 -6.21 15.84
CA HIS A 280 7.30 -5.31 15.12
C HIS A 280 8.06 -4.40 14.13
N THR A 281 9.20 -3.84 14.55
CA THR A 281 10.01 -2.97 13.69
C THR A 281 10.63 -3.73 12.52
N ILE A 282 11.11 -4.96 12.75
CA ILE A 282 11.68 -5.82 11.69
C ILE A 282 10.60 -6.33 10.72
N GLU A 283 9.39 -6.61 11.21
CA GLU A 283 8.28 -7.05 10.36
C GLU A 283 7.72 -5.90 9.50
N PHE A 284 7.82 -4.66 9.98
CA PHE A 284 7.33 -3.49 9.26
C PHE A 284 8.30 -2.98 8.18
N VAL A 285 9.60 -2.94 8.47
CA VAL A 285 10.68 -2.40 7.61
C VAL A 285 10.97 -3.33 6.43
#